data_AF-A0A2T4V8L8-F1
#
_entry.id   AF-A0A2T4V8L8-F1
#
_cell.length_a   1.000
_cell.length_b   1.000
_cell.length_c   1.000
_cell.angle_alpha   90.00
_cell.angle_beta   90.00
_cell.angle_gamma   90.00
#
_symmetry.space_group_name_H-M   'P 1'
#
loop_
_entity.id
_entity.type
_entity.pdbx_description
1 polymer ?
#
loop_
_entity_poly.entity_id
_entity_poly.type
_entity_poly.pdbx_seq_one_letter_code
_entity_poly.pdbx_strand_id
1 'polypeptide(L)'
;MRSYELFQSTLDAAWEILEARLAALPPPLDALAHRFLARISHGKLGHRGYFSSQLAPPLVFLPLWLRERFRREQPASAPSGEATVRLVAAAMWGYLYIRIQDDLLDEAHPERSRTLLGNVCGWEMARLLEALVGDSAAFRSAFERAWIDFTRWTLSEHEQLLSNAPYPDALFEQHARKVAFARVPALALCVLAGRAELEPAVDTLVDHLGVAYGLTNDVVGWQRDLANGHRTFLLARAGFTRGEPLEGARRKVREALYGRGLLAATLEASAEWQQRAARSAEGLGLVEFADYTRERLTFLDELLQEARMFRLRWVLAGGAVAPGASEASRP
;
A
#
# COMPACT_ATOMS: atom_id res chain seq x y z
N MET A 1 -15.99 1.93 -2.95
CA MET A 1 -15.98 1.92 -1.48
C MET A 1 -16.71 3.17 -1.05
N ARG A 2 -17.81 3.04 -0.28
CA ARG A 2 -18.62 4.20 0.12
C ARG A 2 -17.81 5.15 0.97
N SER A 3 -16.85 4.63 1.74
CA SER A 3 -15.90 5.45 2.51
C SER A 3 -15.09 6.46 1.66
N TYR A 4 -14.91 6.20 0.36
CA TYR A 4 -14.11 7.04 -0.54
C TYR A 4 -14.95 8.05 -1.33
N GLU A 5 -16.24 7.77 -1.55
CA GLU A 5 -17.15 8.64 -2.32
C GLU A 5 -17.27 10.04 -1.70
N LEU A 6 -17.18 10.13 -0.36
CA LEU A 6 -17.19 11.39 0.37
C LEU A 6 -16.07 12.35 -0.06
N PHE A 7 -14.92 11.82 -0.47
CA PHE A 7 -13.74 12.60 -0.80
C PHE A 7 -13.45 12.70 -2.30
N GLN A 8 -14.37 12.23 -3.15
CA GLN A 8 -14.16 12.12 -4.59
C GLN A 8 -13.78 13.47 -5.22
N SER A 9 -14.46 14.56 -4.84
CA SER A 9 -14.14 15.90 -5.37
C SER A 9 -12.73 16.37 -5.04
N THR A 10 -12.21 16.01 -3.86
CA THR A 10 -10.84 16.35 -3.46
C THR A 10 -9.82 15.48 -4.18
N LEU A 11 -10.14 14.20 -4.42
CA LEU A 11 -9.32 13.29 -5.21
C LEU A 11 -9.26 13.73 -6.68
N ASP A 12 -10.39 14.14 -7.26
CA ASP A 12 -10.44 14.62 -8.65
C ASP A 12 -9.60 15.88 -8.84
N ALA A 13 -9.71 16.85 -7.93
CA ALA A 13 -8.87 18.05 -7.95
C ALA A 13 -7.38 17.73 -7.76
N ALA A 14 -7.05 16.73 -6.93
CA ALA A 14 -5.66 16.29 -6.77
C ALA A 14 -5.12 15.59 -8.02
N TRP A 15 -5.95 14.80 -8.70
CA TRP A 15 -5.62 14.21 -10.00
C TRP A 15 -5.38 15.27 -11.07
N GLU A 16 -6.19 16.34 -11.10
CA GLU A 16 -5.99 17.45 -12.04
C GLU A 16 -4.61 18.10 -11.89
N ILE A 17 -4.13 18.30 -10.65
CA ILE A 17 -2.77 18.80 -10.39
C ILE A 17 -1.72 17.86 -10.96
N LEU A 18 -1.87 16.56 -10.69
CA LEU A 18 -0.92 15.53 -11.10
C LEU A 18 -0.89 15.38 -12.64
N GLU A 19 -2.06 15.26 -13.27
CA GLU A 19 -2.22 15.11 -14.71
C GLU A 19 -1.72 16.34 -15.48
N ALA A 20 -2.06 17.55 -15.03
CA ALA A 20 -1.56 18.77 -15.63
C ALA A 20 -0.03 18.83 -15.61
N ARG A 21 0.58 18.39 -14.50
CA ARG A 21 2.03 18.36 -14.38
C ARG A 21 2.67 17.28 -15.25
N LEU A 22 2.11 16.08 -15.31
CA LEU A 22 2.60 15.00 -16.19
C LEU A 22 2.50 15.39 -17.67
N ALA A 23 1.40 16.03 -18.08
CA ALA A 23 1.20 16.50 -19.45
C ALA A 23 2.15 17.65 -19.84
N ALA A 24 2.65 18.41 -18.87
CA ALA A 24 3.61 19.49 -19.08
C ALA A 24 5.08 19.04 -19.06
N LEU A 25 5.36 17.73 -18.88
CA LEU A 25 6.72 17.22 -18.95
C LEU A 25 7.27 17.32 -20.38
N PRO A 26 8.57 17.62 -20.57
CA PRO A 26 9.17 17.65 -21.89
C PRO A 26 9.39 16.22 -22.44
N PRO A 27 9.41 16.02 -23.77
CA PRO A 27 9.85 14.77 -24.35
C PRO A 27 11.27 14.39 -23.92
N PRO A 28 11.56 13.09 -23.63
CA PRO A 28 10.67 11.93 -23.74
C PRO A 28 9.91 11.56 -22.45
N LEU A 29 9.90 12.42 -21.42
CA LEU A 29 9.30 12.10 -20.12
C LEU A 29 7.76 12.08 -20.15
N ASP A 30 7.13 12.89 -21.00
CA ASP A 30 5.69 12.88 -21.26
C ASP A 30 5.20 11.51 -21.75
N ALA A 31 5.88 10.92 -22.73
CA ALA A 31 5.55 9.62 -23.28
C ALA A 31 5.75 8.51 -22.24
N LEU A 32 6.80 8.62 -21.41
CA LEU A 32 7.04 7.70 -20.30
C LEU A 32 5.92 7.79 -19.25
N ALA A 33 5.49 9.01 -18.89
CA ALA A 33 4.37 9.25 -18.00
C ALA A 33 3.06 8.66 -18.53
N HIS A 34 2.74 8.89 -19.81
CA HIS A 34 1.55 8.33 -20.45
C HIS A 34 1.53 6.80 -20.44
N ARG A 35 2.65 6.15 -20.78
CA ARG A 35 2.75 4.69 -20.70
C ARG A 35 2.57 4.18 -19.27
N PHE A 36 3.14 4.88 -18.29
CA PHE A 36 2.98 4.52 -16.88
C PHE A 36 1.53 4.65 -16.40
N LEU A 37 0.84 5.76 -16.71
CA LEU A 37 -0.59 5.92 -16.38
C LEU A 37 -1.47 4.86 -17.04
N ALA A 38 -1.20 4.54 -18.31
CA ALA A 38 -1.92 3.47 -19.01
C ALA A 38 -1.73 2.10 -18.34
N ARG A 39 -0.52 1.83 -17.80
CA ARG A 39 -0.22 0.59 -17.08
C ARG A 39 -0.99 0.44 -15.77
N ILE A 40 -1.16 1.53 -15.00
CA ILE A 40 -1.89 1.50 -13.72
C ILE A 40 -3.40 1.72 -13.88
N SER A 41 -3.87 1.89 -15.12
CA SER A 41 -5.29 2.07 -15.43
C SER A 41 -6.05 0.76 -15.28
N HIS A 42 -7.11 0.75 -14.46
CA HIS A 42 -7.92 -0.44 -14.25
C HIS A 42 -9.42 -0.13 -14.33
N GLY A 43 -10.16 -0.97 -15.06
CA GLY A 43 -11.62 -0.90 -15.15
C GLY A 43 -12.13 0.40 -15.77
N LYS A 44 -13.36 0.78 -15.39
CA LYS A 44 -14.09 1.92 -15.99
C LYS A 44 -13.55 3.29 -15.56
N LEU A 45 -12.79 3.36 -14.46
CA LEU A 45 -12.27 4.61 -13.90
C LEU A 45 -10.87 4.96 -14.44
N GLY A 46 -10.28 4.12 -15.30
CA GLY A 46 -8.91 4.31 -15.79
C GLY A 46 -7.89 4.39 -14.66
N HIS A 47 -6.87 5.23 -14.80
CA HIS A 47 -5.87 5.45 -13.75
C HIS A 47 -6.43 6.19 -12.53
N ARG A 48 -7.52 6.97 -12.68
CA ARG A 48 -8.11 7.70 -11.56
C ARG A 48 -8.72 6.78 -10.49
N GLY A 49 -9.08 5.55 -10.86
CA GLY A 49 -9.52 4.52 -9.91
C GLY A 49 -8.41 3.90 -9.05
N TYR A 50 -7.14 4.15 -9.38
CA TYR A 50 -6.00 3.44 -8.80
C TYR A 50 -5.94 3.53 -7.27
N PHE A 51 -6.08 4.75 -6.72
CA PHE A 51 -6.01 4.99 -5.28
C PHE A 51 -7.29 4.62 -4.52
N SER A 52 -8.38 4.29 -5.22
CA SER A 52 -9.69 3.99 -4.62
C SER A 52 -10.07 2.51 -4.69
N SER A 53 -9.14 1.65 -5.12
CA SER A 53 -9.38 0.20 -5.16
C SER A 53 -9.39 -0.40 -3.74
N GLN A 54 -10.08 -1.52 -3.56
CA GLN A 54 -10.09 -2.23 -2.27
C GLN A 54 -8.70 -2.75 -1.85
N LEU A 55 -7.80 -2.92 -2.83
CA LEU A 55 -6.42 -3.36 -2.60
C LEU A 55 -5.48 -2.18 -2.31
N ALA A 56 -5.87 -0.95 -2.61
CA ALA A 56 -5.04 0.21 -2.33
C ALA A 56 -4.97 0.46 -0.81
N PRO A 57 -3.76 0.72 -0.26
CA PRO A 57 -3.62 1.30 1.06
C PRO A 57 -4.22 2.70 1.11
N PRO A 58 -4.80 3.13 2.25
CA PRO A 58 -5.58 4.38 2.33
C PRO A 58 -4.65 5.60 2.45
N LEU A 59 -3.50 5.59 1.76
CA LEU A 59 -2.42 6.54 2.00
C LEU A 59 -2.81 7.96 1.59
N VAL A 60 -3.61 8.09 0.54
CA VAL A 60 -4.17 9.38 0.11
C VAL A 60 -5.33 9.86 0.98
N PHE A 61 -5.90 8.98 1.82
CA PHE A 61 -7.07 9.28 2.66
C PHE A 61 -6.72 9.66 4.10
N LEU A 62 -5.57 9.23 4.62
CA LEU A 62 -5.08 9.65 5.94
C LEU A 62 -5.11 11.19 6.15
N PRO A 63 -4.57 12.03 5.24
CA PRO A 63 -4.67 13.48 5.40
C PRO A 63 -6.12 14.00 5.33
N LEU A 64 -7.02 13.32 4.61
CA LEU A 64 -8.43 13.70 4.53
C LEU A 64 -9.16 13.46 5.86
N TRP A 65 -8.95 12.29 6.47
CA TRP A 65 -9.55 11.95 7.75
C TRP A 65 -9.03 12.82 8.90
N LEU A 66 -7.73 13.12 8.92
CA LEU A 66 -7.16 14.05 9.91
C LEU A 66 -7.71 15.47 9.73
N ARG A 67 -7.94 15.92 8.50
CA ARG A 67 -8.53 17.24 8.26
C ARG A 67 -9.95 17.30 8.79
N GLU A 68 -10.76 16.27 8.56
CA GLU A 68 -12.13 16.23 9.10
C GLU A 68 -12.14 16.25 10.63
N ARG A 69 -11.20 15.55 11.28
CA ARG A 69 -10.99 15.69 12.71
C ARG A 69 -10.70 17.14 13.10
N PHE A 70 -9.71 17.78 12.50
CA PHE A 70 -9.33 19.15 12.86
C PHE A 70 -10.45 20.14 12.58
N ARG A 71 -11.23 19.94 11.51
CA ARG A 71 -12.42 20.75 11.21
C ARG A 71 -13.49 20.65 12.31
N ARG A 72 -13.63 19.48 12.96
CA ARG A 72 -14.55 19.28 14.10
C ARG A 72 -14.02 19.90 15.40
N GLU A 73 -12.75 19.66 15.71
CA GLU A 73 -12.15 20.07 16.99
C GLU A 73 -11.78 21.56 17.03
N GLN A 74 -11.21 22.07 15.93
CA GLN A 74 -10.66 23.42 15.84
C GLN A 74 -10.84 23.98 14.41
N PRO A 75 -12.07 24.38 14.02
CA PRO A 75 -12.38 24.82 12.65
C PRO A 75 -11.47 25.94 12.12
N ALA A 76 -10.99 26.82 13.01
CA ALA A 76 -10.16 27.97 12.65
C ALA A 76 -8.70 27.60 12.32
N SER A 77 -8.17 26.49 12.85
CA SER A 77 -6.82 25.99 12.57
C SER A 77 -6.79 24.83 11.57
N ALA A 78 -7.96 24.34 11.16
CA ALA A 78 -8.06 23.29 10.16
C ALA A 78 -7.50 23.76 8.80
N PRO A 79 -6.61 22.98 8.17
CA PRO A 79 -6.06 23.32 6.86
C PRO A 79 -7.16 23.55 5.80
N SER A 80 -6.94 24.54 4.94
CA SER A 80 -7.90 24.94 3.91
C SER A 80 -8.18 23.79 2.92
N GLY A 81 -9.29 23.90 2.19
CA GLY A 81 -9.60 22.94 1.12
C GLY A 81 -8.49 22.88 0.06
N GLU A 82 -7.96 24.03 -0.34
CA GLU A 82 -6.86 24.12 -1.32
C GLU A 82 -5.57 23.46 -0.80
N ALA A 83 -5.19 23.73 0.45
CA ALA A 83 -4.03 23.10 1.07
C ALA A 83 -4.19 21.57 1.14
N THR A 84 -5.41 21.12 1.46
CA THR A 84 -5.75 19.69 1.50
C THR A 84 -5.62 19.03 0.13
N VAL A 85 -6.15 19.65 -0.93
CA VAL A 85 -6.01 19.14 -2.31
C VAL A 85 -4.52 18.98 -2.67
N ARG A 86 -3.68 19.97 -2.35
CA ARG A 86 -2.23 19.89 -2.61
C ARG A 86 -1.53 18.80 -1.81
N LEU A 87 -1.93 18.59 -0.55
CA LEU A 87 -1.43 17.48 0.28
C LEU A 87 -1.80 16.11 -0.30
N VAL A 88 -3.04 15.96 -0.76
CA VAL A 88 -3.49 14.73 -1.41
C VAL A 88 -2.73 14.51 -2.72
N ALA A 89 -2.52 15.56 -3.52
CA ALA A 89 -1.68 15.46 -4.72
C ALA A 89 -0.23 15.05 -4.39
N ALA A 90 0.36 15.60 -3.32
CA ALA A 90 1.67 15.19 -2.84
C ALA A 90 1.68 13.72 -2.39
N ALA A 91 0.63 13.24 -1.71
CA ALA A 91 0.46 11.84 -1.34
C ALA A 91 0.41 10.92 -2.58
N MET A 92 -0.34 11.33 -3.61
CA MET A 92 -0.41 10.60 -4.88
C MET A 92 0.97 10.52 -5.54
N TRP A 93 1.71 11.62 -5.62
CA TRP A 93 3.08 11.64 -6.15
C TRP A 93 4.02 10.70 -5.38
N GLY A 94 3.98 10.74 -4.05
CA GLY A 94 4.74 9.82 -3.20
C GLY A 94 4.39 8.36 -3.44
N TYR A 95 3.10 8.05 -3.63
CA TYR A 95 2.67 6.70 -3.94
C TYR A 95 3.14 6.24 -5.32
N LEU A 96 3.06 7.10 -6.34
CA LEU A 96 3.58 6.77 -7.67
C LEU A 96 5.10 6.54 -7.63
N TYR A 97 5.83 7.32 -6.82
CA TYR A 97 7.24 7.09 -6.57
C TYR A 97 7.50 5.70 -5.99
N ILE A 98 6.82 5.32 -4.90
CA ILE A 98 6.93 3.99 -4.28
C ILE A 98 6.64 2.90 -5.31
N ARG A 99 5.52 3.03 -6.02
CA ARG A 99 5.09 2.03 -7.01
C ARG A 99 6.14 1.81 -8.10
N ILE A 100 6.76 2.89 -8.57
CA ILE A 100 7.86 2.82 -9.54
C ILE A 100 9.07 2.11 -8.97
N GLN A 101 9.48 2.41 -7.73
CA GLN A 101 10.62 1.73 -7.10
C GLN A 101 10.35 0.24 -6.88
N ASP A 102 9.15 -0.11 -6.40
CA ASP A 102 8.73 -1.52 -6.25
C ASP A 102 8.76 -2.24 -7.60
N ASP A 103 8.19 -1.67 -8.67
CA ASP A 103 8.24 -2.27 -10.01
C ASP A 103 9.68 -2.47 -10.51
N LEU A 104 10.58 -1.53 -10.24
CA LEU A 104 11.98 -1.62 -10.68
C LEU A 104 12.76 -2.73 -9.96
N LEU A 105 12.42 -3.01 -8.70
CA LEU A 105 13.04 -4.06 -7.90
C LEU A 105 12.41 -5.43 -8.15
N ASP A 106 11.09 -5.48 -8.31
CA ASP A 106 10.33 -6.72 -8.27
C ASP A 106 9.98 -7.28 -9.67
N GLU A 107 10.02 -6.48 -10.73
CA GLU A 107 9.80 -7.03 -12.07
C GLU A 107 11.03 -7.80 -12.57
N ALA A 108 10.81 -8.95 -13.21
CA ALA A 108 11.89 -9.69 -13.85
C ALA A 108 12.57 -8.91 -14.99
N HIS A 109 11.81 -8.04 -15.68
CA HIS A 109 12.27 -7.24 -16.81
C HIS A 109 11.78 -5.79 -16.69
N PRO A 110 12.30 -5.02 -15.72
CA PRO A 110 11.79 -3.70 -15.42
C PRO A 110 12.18 -2.70 -16.53
N GLU A 111 11.25 -1.80 -16.87
CA GLU A 111 11.53 -0.66 -17.75
C GLU A 111 12.39 0.36 -16.98
N ARG A 112 13.72 0.22 -17.02
CA ARG A 112 14.68 1.02 -16.24
C ARG A 112 14.53 2.54 -16.39
N SER A 113 14.03 3.02 -17.54
CA SER A 113 13.77 4.44 -17.73
C SER A 113 12.74 5.01 -16.74
N ARG A 114 11.89 4.16 -16.14
CA ARG A 114 10.95 4.58 -15.08
C ARG A 114 11.63 5.18 -13.87
N THR A 115 12.90 4.88 -13.59
CA THR A 115 13.67 5.58 -12.55
C THR A 115 13.64 7.10 -12.74
N LEU A 116 13.71 7.58 -13.99
CA LEU A 116 13.66 9.01 -14.29
C LEU A 116 12.30 9.62 -14.00
N LEU A 117 11.20 8.88 -14.27
CA LEU A 117 9.87 9.29 -13.85
C LEU A 117 9.73 9.26 -12.33
N GLY A 118 10.33 8.28 -11.66
CA GLY A 118 10.43 8.23 -10.21
C GLY A 118 11.05 9.50 -9.63
N ASN A 119 12.16 9.98 -10.19
CA ASN A 119 12.78 11.23 -9.76
C ASN A 119 11.81 12.42 -9.84
N VAL A 120 11.00 12.49 -10.91
CA VAL A 120 9.94 13.50 -11.05
C VAL A 120 8.91 13.35 -9.94
N CYS A 121 8.41 12.14 -9.69
CA CYS A 121 7.43 11.89 -8.64
C CYS A 121 7.92 12.30 -7.25
N GLY A 122 9.15 11.89 -6.89
CA GLY A 122 9.77 12.25 -5.61
C GLY A 122 9.95 13.76 -5.46
N TRP A 123 10.42 14.43 -6.53
CA TRP A 123 10.57 15.88 -6.56
C TRP A 123 9.24 16.61 -6.43
N GLU A 124 8.20 16.23 -7.16
CA GLU A 124 6.90 16.89 -7.12
C GLU A 124 6.22 16.73 -5.76
N MET A 125 6.37 15.56 -5.12
CA MET A 125 5.95 15.37 -3.73
C MET A 125 6.66 16.38 -2.81
N ALA A 126 8.00 16.43 -2.85
CA ALA A 126 8.79 17.33 -2.00
C ALA A 126 8.42 18.80 -2.23
N ARG A 127 8.36 19.23 -3.50
CA ARG A 127 8.03 20.60 -3.90
C ARG A 127 6.67 21.04 -3.38
N LEU A 128 5.65 20.18 -3.47
CA LEU A 128 4.31 20.49 -2.96
C LEU A 128 4.30 20.59 -1.44
N LEU A 129 4.99 19.69 -0.74
CA LEU A 129 5.06 19.68 0.72
C LEU A 129 5.82 20.91 1.25
N GLU A 130 6.98 21.23 0.69
CA GLU A 130 7.78 22.42 1.04
C GLU A 130 6.99 23.71 0.85
N ALA A 131 6.26 23.84 -0.26
CA ALA A 131 5.41 25.00 -0.52
C ALA A 131 4.27 25.17 0.50
N LEU A 132 3.86 24.10 1.18
CA LEU A 132 2.80 24.12 2.18
C LEU A 132 3.35 24.37 3.59
N VAL A 133 4.37 23.60 4.00
CA VAL A 133 4.85 23.57 5.40
C VAL A 133 6.02 24.52 5.66
N GLY A 134 6.61 25.11 4.62
CA GLY A 134 7.75 26.03 4.72
C GLY A 134 8.96 25.40 5.40
N ASP A 135 9.63 26.18 6.26
CA ASP A 135 10.87 25.80 6.96
C ASP A 135 10.64 25.02 8.28
N SER A 136 9.52 24.32 8.42
CA SER A 136 9.25 23.51 9.61
C SER A 136 10.33 22.44 9.84
N ALA A 137 11.17 22.65 10.86
CA ALA A 137 12.24 21.73 11.22
C ALA A 137 11.70 20.36 11.66
N ALA A 138 10.58 20.34 12.39
CA ALA A 138 9.91 19.11 12.79
C ALA A 138 9.47 18.29 11.57
N PHE A 139 8.82 18.95 10.59
CA PHE A 139 8.42 18.28 9.35
C PHE A 139 9.61 17.78 8.56
N ARG A 140 10.65 18.61 8.38
CA ARG A 140 11.85 18.25 7.61
C ARG A 140 12.51 17.00 8.18
N SER A 141 12.63 16.92 9.50
CA SER A 141 13.18 15.76 10.19
C SER A 141 12.34 14.50 9.99
N ALA A 142 11.01 14.62 10.06
CA ALA A 142 10.11 13.49 9.81
C ALA A 142 10.12 13.05 8.33
N PHE A 143 10.20 13.99 7.41
CA PHE A 143 10.30 13.72 5.97
C PHE A 143 11.59 12.97 5.64
N GLU A 144 12.74 13.42 6.16
CA GLU A 144 14.02 12.75 6.02
C GLU A 144 13.98 11.31 6.58
N ARG A 145 13.43 11.12 7.79
CA ARG A 145 13.23 9.77 8.35
C ARG A 145 12.38 8.90 7.44
N ALA A 146 11.31 9.43 6.85
CA ALA A 146 10.46 8.66 5.96
C ALA A 146 11.19 8.18 4.70
N TRP A 147 12.05 9.03 4.11
CA TRP A 147 12.92 8.64 2.98
C TRP A 147 13.91 7.54 3.36
N ILE A 148 14.59 7.68 4.50
CA ILE A 148 15.57 6.71 4.98
C ILE A 148 14.89 5.38 5.31
N ASP A 149 13.78 5.40 6.03
CA ASP A 149 13.04 4.20 6.41
C ASP A 149 12.50 3.47 5.18
N PHE A 150 11.87 4.17 4.24
CA PHE A 150 11.44 3.57 2.98
C PHE A 150 12.61 2.88 2.28
N THR A 151 13.72 3.59 2.08
CA THR A 151 14.88 3.09 1.34
C THR A 151 15.48 1.86 2.01
N ARG A 152 15.70 1.96 3.33
CA ARG A 152 16.30 0.89 4.13
C ARG A 152 15.43 -0.36 4.13
N TRP A 153 14.14 -0.22 4.43
CA TRP A 153 13.25 -1.37 4.58
C TRP A 153 12.89 -2.01 3.25
N THR A 154 12.78 -1.22 2.18
CA THR A 154 12.59 -1.75 0.82
C THR A 154 13.80 -2.56 0.36
N LEU A 155 15.02 -2.06 0.56
CA LEU A 155 16.25 -2.79 0.20
C LEU A 155 16.40 -4.07 1.03
N SER A 156 16.24 -3.97 2.36
CA SER A 156 16.31 -5.12 3.27
C SER A 156 15.28 -6.19 2.92
N GLU A 157 14.05 -5.79 2.60
CA GLU A 157 13.02 -6.72 2.16
C GLU A 157 13.40 -7.38 0.85
N HIS A 158 13.84 -6.61 -0.15
CA HIS A 158 14.25 -7.16 -1.44
C HIS A 158 15.36 -8.21 -1.29
N GLU A 159 16.40 -7.93 -0.49
CA GLU A 159 17.44 -8.92 -0.17
C GLU A 159 16.88 -10.18 0.49
N GLN A 160 15.93 -10.03 1.41
CA GLN A 160 15.23 -11.14 2.06
C GLN A 160 14.38 -11.96 1.07
N LEU A 161 13.69 -11.32 0.12
CA LEU A 161 12.91 -12.00 -0.92
C LEU A 161 13.79 -12.81 -1.87
N LEU A 162 15.05 -12.38 -2.06
CA LEU A 162 16.06 -13.05 -2.89
C LEU A 162 16.89 -14.10 -2.12
N SER A 163 16.61 -14.28 -0.83
CA SER A 163 17.33 -15.15 0.09
C SER A 163 16.53 -16.42 0.46
N ASN A 164 17.24 -17.47 0.89
CA ASN A 164 16.64 -18.66 1.52
C ASN A 164 16.69 -18.61 3.07
N ALA A 165 17.16 -17.51 3.65
CA ALA A 165 17.20 -17.32 5.10
C ALA A 165 15.78 -17.37 5.71
N PRO A 166 15.64 -17.75 6.99
CA PRO A 166 14.36 -17.67 7.69
C PRO A 166 13.75 -16.27 7.60
N TYR A 167 12.43 -16.18 7.45
CA TYR A 167 11.70 -14.92 7.42
C TYR A 167 10.74 -14.87 8.62
N PRO A 168 11.23 -14.51 9.82
CA PRO A 168 10.42 -14.48 11.03
C PRO A 168 9.46 -13.29 11.05
N ASP A 169 8.38 -13.41 11.82
CA ASP A 169 7.33 -12.39 11.98
C ASP A 169 7.91 -11.00 12.33
N ALA A 170 8.87 -10.94 13.26
CA ALA A 170 9.51 -9.68 13.66
C ALA A 170 10.26 -8.97 12.52
N LEU A 171 10.86 -9.74 11.58
CA LEU A 171 11.52 -9.16 10.41
C LEU A 171 10.48 -8.68 9.38
N PHE A 172 9.40 -9.42 9.20
CA PHE A 172 8.29 -9.01 8.35
C PHE A 172 7.64 -7.71 8.86
N GLU A 173 7.40 -7.60 10.17
CA GLU A 173 6.90 -6.37 10.79
C GLU A 173 7.84 -5.18 10.58
N GLN A 174 9.16 -5.40 10.58
CA GLN A 174 10.14 -4.36 10.24
C GLN A 174 10.06 -3.97 8.75
N HIS A 175 10.00 -4.94 7.84
CA HIS A 175 9.87 -4.67 6.40
C HIS A 175 8.57 -3.97 6.05
N ALA A 176 7.48 -4.26 6.76
CA ALA A 176 6.20 -3.58 6.59
C ALA A 176 6.28 -2.05 6.80
N ARG A 177 7.29 -1.56 7.55
CA ARG A 177 7.56 -0.12 7.72
C ARG A 177 8.05 0.57 6.45
N LYS A 178 8.29 -0.16 5.35
CA LYS A 178 8.52 0.44 4.03
C LYS A 178 7.36 1.33 3.57
N VAL A 179 6.16 1.19 4.14
CA VAL A 179 5.05 2.13 3.89
C VAL A 179 5.28 3.53 4.46
N ALA A 180 6.46 3.81 5.04
CA ALA A 180 6.88 5.06 5.66
C ALA A 180 6.42 6.35 4.96
N PHE A 181 6.34 6.41 3.62
CA PHE A 181 5.85 7.61 2.92
C PHE A 181 4.38 7.94 3.17
N ALA A 182 3.56 6.95 3.54
CA ALA A 182 2.18 7.12 3.97
C ALA A 182 2.00 8.20 5.04
N ARG A 183 2.97 8.33 5.94
CA ARG A 183 2.89 9.28 7.05
C ARG A 183 3.15 10.71 6.61
N VAL A 184 3.93 10.93 5.55
CA VAL A 184 4.43 12.27 5.20
C VAL A 184 3.32 13.29 4.97
N PRO A 185 2.28 13.03 4.14
CA PRO A 185 1.19 13.98 3.94
C PRO A 185 0.36 14.19 5.21
N ALA A 186 0.19 13.16 6.04
CA ALA A 186 -0.51 13.24 7.32
C ALA A 186 0.26 14.11 8.33
N LEU A 187 1.58 13.94 8.43
CA LEU A 187 2.44 14.75 9.29
C LEU A 187 2.52 16.21 8.82
N ALA A 188 2.56 16.45 7.50
CA ALA A 188 2.46 17.79 6.95
C ALA A 188 1.16 18.48 7.37
N LEU A 189 0.03 17.78 7.28
CA LEU A 189 -1.26 18.29 7.75
C LEU A 189 -1.26 18.58 9.25
N CYS A 190 -0.69 17.69 10.07
CA CYS A 190 -0.54 17.92 11.51
C CYS A 190 0.26 19.20 11.79
N VAL A 191 1.36 19.43 11.06
CA VAL A 191 2.16 20.66 11.20
C VAL A 191 1.36 21.90 10.81
N LEU A 192 0.61 21.86 9.70
CA LEU A 192 -0.25 22.97 9.27
C LEU A 192 -1.34 23.30 10.30
N ALA A 193 -1.84 22.29 11.01
CA ALA A 193 -2.84 22.44 12.07
C ALA A 193 -2.23 22.84 13.43
N GLY A 194 -0.91 22.97 13.54
CA GLY A 194 -0.22 23.21 14.81
C GLY A 194 -0.28 22.02 15.79
N ARG A 195 -0.41 20.80 15.25
CA ARG A 195 -0.60 19.54 15.98
C ARG A 195 0.54 18.53 15.75
N ALA A 196 1.78 19.02 15.65
CA ALA A 196 2.95 18.19 15.36
C ALA A 196 3.20 17.08 16.40
N GLU A 197 2.70 17.25 17.63
CA GLU A 197 2.79 16.25 18.70
C GLU A 197 2.01 14.96 18.40
N LEU A 198 1.15 14.94 17.37
CA LEU A 198 0.45 13.74 16.92
C LEU A 198 1.33 12.77 16.13
N GLU A 199 2.58 13.13 15.81
CA GLU A 199 3.50 12.30 15.01
C GLU A 199 3.58 10.84 15.49
N PRO A 200 3.85 10.52 16.77
CA PRO A 200 3.99 9.13 17.21
C PRO A 200 2.72 8.30 17.02
N ALA A 201 1.55 8.93 17.14
CA ALA A 201 0.27 8.26 16.95
C ALA A 201 -0.01 8.00 15.47
N VAL A 202 0.36 8.93 14.58
CA VAL A 202 0.30 8.74 13.12
C VAL A 202 1.25 7.63 12.69
N ASP A 203 2.49 7.61 13.20
CA ASP A 203 3.46 6.55 12.94
C ASP A 203 2.90 5.17 13.34
N THR A 204 2.34 5.07 14.55
CA THR A 204 1.76 3.81 15.04
C THR A 204 0.61 3.32 14.16
N LEU A 205 -0.28 4.22 13.72
CA LEU A 205 -1.36 3.87 12.80
C LEU A 205 -0.82 3.36 11.46
N VAL A 206 0.16 4.06 10.88
CA VAL A 206 0.77 3.72 9.60
C VAL A 206 1.51 2.38 9.67
N ASP A 207 2.24 2.10 10.75
CA ASP A 207 2.90 0.81 10.99
C ASP A 207 1.88 -0.34 11.03
N HIS A 208 0.78 -0.18 11.79
CA HIS A 208 -0.28 -1.19 11.85
C HIS A 208 -0.93 -1.44 10.48
N LEU A 209 -1.18 -0.37 9.71
CA LEU A 209 -1.66 -0.49 8.34
C LEU A 209 -0.65 -1.23 7.45
N GLY A 210 0.64 -0.90 7.54
CA GLY A 210 1.69 -1.55 6.77
C GLY A 210 1.69 -3.06 6.93
N VAL A 211 1.58 -3.56 8.16
CA VAL A 211 1.54 -5.00 8.44
C VAL A 211 0.26 -5.64 7.89
N ALA A 212 -0.91 -5.05 8.14
CA ALA A 212 -2.18 -5.55 7.62
C ALA A 212 -2.16 -5.64 6.08
N TYR A 213 -1.66 -4.60 5.41
CA TYR A 213 -1.56 -4.57 3.96
C TYR A 213 -0.55 -5.57 3.41
N GLY A 214 0.63 -5.70 4.04
CA GLY A 214 1.64 -6.69 3.65
C GLY A 214 1.08 -8.11 3.66
N LEU A 215 0.36 -8.49 4.73
CA LEU A 215 -0.24 -9.83 4.84
C LEU A 215 -1.31 -10.08 3.77
N THR A 216 -2.16 -9.09 3.50
CA THR A 216 -3.17 -9.23 2.43
C THR A 216 -2.51 -9.29 1.05
N ASN A 217 -1.48 -8.49 0.79
CA ASN A 217 -0.78 -8.46 -0.49
C ASN A 217 -0.07 -9.79 -0.76
N ASP A 218 0.55 -10.39 0.25
CA ASP A 218 1.12 -11.73 0.16
C ASP A 218 0.06 -12.77 -0.21
N VAL A 219 -1.14 -12.69 0.38
CA VAL A 219 -2.26 -13.60 0.09
C VAL A 219 -2.80 -13.42 -1.34
N VAL A 220 -2.96 -12.20 -1.81
CA VAL A 220 -3.49 -11.94 -3.16
C VAL A 220 -2.43 -12.21 -4.23
N GLY A 221 -1.16 -11.93 -3.93
CA GLY A 221 -0.04 -11.96 -4.87
C GLY A 221 0.71 -13.29 -4.98
N TRP A 222 0.49 -14.25 -4.07
CA TRP A 222 1.39 -15.41 -3.91
C TRP A 222 1.73 -16.18 -5.18
N GLN A 223 0.80 -16.29 -6.14
CA GLN A 223 1.04 -17.01 -7.39
C GLN A 223 2.05 -16.27 -8.29
N ARG A 224 1.89 -14.95 -8.42
CA ARG A 224 2.80 -14.08 -9.15
C ARG A 224 4.17 -14.09 -8.47
N ASP A 225 4.18 -13.95 -7.15
CA ASP A 225 5.42 -13.87 -6.38
C ASP A 225 6.20 -15.20 -6.47
N LEU A 226 5.50 -16.33 -6.42
CA LEU A 226 6.09 -17.65 -6.64
C LEU A 226 6.66 -17.79 -8.06
N ALA A 227 5.93 -17.33 -9.09
CA ALA A 227 6.39 -17.38 -10.48
C ALA A 227 7.63 -16.51 -10.72
N ASN A 228 7.72 -15.37 -10.02
CA ASN A 228 8.89 -14.50 -10.04
C ASN A 228 10.05 -15.01 -9.15
N GLY A 229 9.85 -16.11 -8.42
CA GLY A 229 10.83 -16.64 -7.48
C GLY A 229 11.04 -15.76 -6.24
N HIS A 230 10.10 -14.85 -5.96
CA HIS A 230 10.13 -14.00 -4.78
C HIS A 230 9.65 -14.79 -3.58
N ARG A 231 10.50 -14.86 -2.55
CA ARG A 231 10.18 -15.58 -1.33
C ARG A 231 9.52 -14.65 -0.32
N THR A 232 8.33 -14.15 -0.66
CA THR A 232 7.49 -13.32 0.23
C THR A 232 7.22 -14.02 1.56
N PHE A 233 6.78 -13.30 2.57
CA PHE A 233 6.65 -13.82 3.93
C PHE A 233 5.72 -15.06 3.97
N LEU A 234 4.60 -15.01 3.25
CA LEU A 234 3.70 -16.15 3.09
C LEU A 234 4.38 -17.35 2.42
N LEU A 235 5.14 -17.11 1.33
CA LEU A 235 5.83 -18.19 0.61
C LEU A 235 6.98 -18.79 1.43
N ALA A 236 7.69 -17.96 2.18
CA ALA A 236 8.70 -18.39 3.14
C ALA A 236 8.10 -19.32 4.19
N ARG A 237 6.95 -18.95 4.78
CA ARG A 237 6.19 -19.77 5.74
C ARG A 237 5.58 -21.02 5.13
N ALA A 238 5.23 -20.97 3.84
CA ALA A 238 4.80 -22.13 3.07
C ALA A 238 5.96 -23.11 2.79
N GLY A 239 7.20 -22.72 3.11
CA GLY A 239 8.40 -23.52 2.95
C GLY A 239 9.00 -23.45 1.55
N PHE A 240 8.64 -22.47 0.72
CA PHE A 240 9.28 -22.26 -0.59
C PHE A 240 10.78 -22.01 -0.43
N THR A 241 11.58 -22.56 -1.33
CA THR A 241 13.03 -22.31 -1.43
C THR A 241 13.33 -21.90 -2.86
N ARG A 242 14.15 -20.86 -3.03
CA ARG A 242 14.60 -20.41 -4.36
C ARG A 242 15.46 -21.48 -5.02
N GLY A 243 15.33 -21.62 -6.34
CA GLY A 243 16.05 -22.61 -7.15
C GLY A 243 15.33 -23.96 -7.26
N GLU A 244 14.23 -24.17 -6.55
CA GLU A 244 13.39 -25.35 -6.74
C GLU A 244 12.63 -25.31 -8.08
N PRO A 245 12.41 -26.45 -8.75
CA PRO A 245 11.54 -26.51 -9.93
C PRO A 245 10.14 -25.98 -9.61
N LEU A 246 9.61 -25.08 -10.46
CA LEU A 246 8.36 -24.35 -10.20
C LEU A 246 7.16 -25.27 -9.90
N GLU A 247 7.02 -26.39 -10.62
CA GLU A 247 5.94 -27.36 -10.38
C GLU A 247 6.06 -28.02 -8.99
N GLY A 248 7.28 -28.36 -8.57
CA GLY A 248 7.55 -28.90 -7.24
C GLY A 248 7.22 -27.88 -6.14
N ALA A 249 7.68 -26.64 -6.32
CA ALA A 249 7.41 -25.53 -5.42
C ALA A 249 5.90 -25.24 -5.31
N ARG A 250 5.19 -25.17 -6.45
CA ARG A 250 3.74 -24.92 -6.52
C ARG A 250 2.95 -25.95 -5.73
N ARG A 251 3.25 -27.24 -5.89
CA ARG A 251 2.60 -28.32 -5.12
C ARG A 251 2.83 -28.16 -3.61
N LYS A 252 4.08 -27.94 -3.20
CA LYS A 252 4.44 -27.75 -1.78
C LYS A 252 3.73 -26.54 -1.16
N VAL A 253 3.74 -25.41 -1.87
CA VAL A 253 3.09 -24.17 -1.44
C VAL A 253 1.57 -24.36 -1.35
N ARG A 254 0.92 -24.98 -2.35
CA ARG A 254 -0.53 -25.26 -2.31
C ARG A 254 -0.92 -26.12 -1.11
N GLU A 255 -0.15 -27.17 -0.81
CA GLU A 255 -0.38 -28.01 0.37
C GLU A 255 -0.25 -27.22 1.68
N ALA A 256 0.69 -26.28 1.75
CA ALA A 256 0.82 -25.39 2.90
C ALA A 256 -0.37 -24.42 3.04
N LEU A 257 -0.71 -23.75 1.94
CA LEU A 257 -1.74 -22.71 1.90
C LEU A 257 -3.13 -23.28 2.18
N TYR A 258 -3.50 -24.36 1.47
CA TYR A 258 -4.84 -24.93 1.52
C TYR A 258 -4.92 -26.12 2.48
N GLY A 259 -4.05 -27.12 2.35
CA GLY A 259 -4.07 -28.33 3.17
C GLY A 259 -3.88 -28.03 4.65
N ARG A 260 -2.82 -27.28 4.98
CA ARG A 260 -2.49 -26.86 6.35
C ARG A 260 -3.15 -25.56 6.78
N GLY A 261 -3.93 -24.91 5.91
CA GLY A 261 -4.70 -23.71 6.24
C GLY A 261 -3.89 -22.43 6.47
N LEU A 262 -2.64 -22.37 6.01
CA LEU A 262 -1.80 -21.18 6.17
C LEU A 262 -2.43 -19.93 5.54
N LEU A 263 -3.14 -20.07 4.42
CA LEU A 263 -3.79 -18.94 3.75
C LEU A 263 -4.86 -18.29 4.63
N ALA A 264 -5.70 -19.12 5.27
CA ALA A 264 -6.74 -18.64 6.18
C ALA A 264 -6.14 -17.99 7.43
N ALA A 265 -5.11 -18.61 8.02
CA ALA A 265 -4.42 -18.06 9.18
C ALA A 265 -3.76 -16.70 8.89
N THR A 266 -3.21 -16.50 7.69
CA THR A 266 -2.62 -15.22 7.27
C THR A 266 -3.70 -14.14 7.09
N LEU A 267 -4.87 -14.48 6.55
CA LEU A 267 -6.00 -13.55 6.43
C LEU A 267 -6.57 -13.17 7.81
N GLU A 268 -6.68 -14.11 8.74
CA GLU A 268 -7.08 -13.86 10.12
C GLU A 268 -6.09 -12.90 10.82
N ALA A 269 -4.78 -13.16 10.70
CA ALA A 269 -3.75 -12.24 11.20
C ALA A 269 -3.84 -10.85 10.55
N SER A 270 -4.12 -10.77 9.24
CA SER A 270 -4.34 -9.50 8.55
C SER A 270 -5.53 -8.73 9.12
N ALA A 271 -6.62 -9.42 9.49
CA ALA A 271 -7.78 -8.80 10.11
C ALA A 271 -7.48 -8.31 11.53
N GLU A 272 -6.68 -9.05 12.31
CA GLU A 272 -6.23 -8.61 13.63
C GLU A 272 -5.39 -7.33 13.56
N TRP A 273 -4.45 -7.24 12.60
CA TRP A 273 -3.68 -6.02 12.37
C TRP A 273 -4.55 -4.86 11.88
N GLN A 274 -5.55 -5.12 11.03
CA GLN A 274 -6.53 -4.10 10.65
C GLN A 274 -7.31 -3.57 11.86
N GLN A 275 -7.66 -4.42 12.82
CA GLN A 275 -8.29 -3.98 14.08
C GLN A 275 -7.33 -3.19 14.98
N ARG A 276 -6.03 -3.52 14.99
CA ARG A 276 -5.00 -2.71 15.67
C ARG A 276 -4.91 -1.32 15.05
N ALA A 277 -4.91 -1.23 13.72
CA ALA A 277 -4.97 0.04 13.00
C ALA A 277 -6.24 0.83 13.36
N ALA A 278 -7.40 0.16 13.44
CA ALA A 278 -8.65 0.80 13.84
C ALA A 278 -8.59 1.41 15.25
N ARG A 279 -7.99 0.71 16.23
CA ARG A 279 -7.77 1.24 17.58
C ARG A 279 -6.81 2.43 17.59
N SER A 280 -5.75 2.40 16.78
CA SER A 280 -4.84 3.54 16.62
C SER A 280 -5.55 4.75 16.00
N ALA A 281 -6.41 4.52 15.00
CA ALA A 281 -7.22 5.56 14.37
C ALA A 281 -8.27 6.16 15.33
N GLU A 282 -8.87 5.33 16.18
CA GLU A 282 -9.77 5.77 17.25
C GLU A 282 -9.04 6.65 18.28
N GLY A 283 -7.83 6.24 18.71
CA GLY A 283 -6.97 7.07 19.58
C GLY A 283 -6.56 8.40 18.92
N LEU A 284 -6.54 8.44 17.59
CA LEU A 284 -6.36 9.65 16.78
C LEU A 284 -7.67 10.39 16.47
N GLY A 285 -8.84 9.95 16.92
CA GLY A 285 -10.12 10.61 16.65
C GLY A 285 -10.58 10.59 15.18
N LEU A 286 -10.12 9.62 14.38
CA LEU A 286 -10.43 9.50 12.95
C LEU A 286 -11.75 8.75 12.74
N VAL A 287 -12.88 9.43 12.90
CA VAL A 287 -14.23 8.83 12.83
C VAL A 287 -14.47 8.13 11.48
N GLU A 288 -14.04 8.75 10.38
CA GLU A 288 -14.20 8.25 9.03
C GLU A 288 -13.42 6.94 8.77
N PHE A 289 -12.38 6.67 9.57
CA PHE A 289 -11.59 5.44 9.47
C PHE A 289 -12.42 4.19 9.82
N ALA A 290 -13.48 4.34 10.62
CA ALA A 290 -14.33 3.23 11.04
C ALA A 290 -15.07 2.59 9.86
N ASP A 291 -15.56 3.39 8.92
CA ASP A 291 -16.24 2.88 7.72
C ASP A 291 -15.24 2.18 6.79
N TYR A 292 -14.05 2.76 6.59
CA TYR A 292 -12.96 2.12 5.86
C TYR A 292 -12.57 0.77 6.49
N THR A 293 -12.45 0.72 7.82
CA THR A 293 -12.14 -0.52 8.54
C THR A 293 -13.21 -1.58 8.32
N ARG A 294 -14.50 -1.19 8.39
CA ARG A 294 -15.61 -2.11 8.16
C ARG A 294 -15.57 -2.70 6.75
N GLU A 295 -15.40 -1.86 5.74
CA GLU A 295 -15.29 -2.29 4.34
C GLU A 295 -14.07 -3.20 4.13
N ARG A 296 -12.94 -2.89 4.77
CA ARG A 296 -11.73 -3.71 4.70
C ARG A 296 -11.92 -5.07 5.36
N LEU A 297 -12.56 -5.13 6.53
CA LEU A 297 -12.85 -6.39 7.22
C LEU A 297 -13.85 -7.24 6.45
N THR A 298 -14.86 -6.64 5.80
CA THR A 298 -15.76 -7.36 4.90
C THR A 298 -14.99 -8.00 3.74
N PHE A 299 -14.09 -7.24 3.10
CA PHE A 299 -13.24 -7.77 2.03
C PHE A 299 -12.35 -8.94 2.52
N LEU A 300 -11.75 -8.82 3.70
CA LEU A 300 -10.93 -9.89 4.28
C LEU A 300 -11.76 -11.14 4.62
N ASP A 301 -12.99 -10.97 5.10
CA ASP A 301 -13.91 -12.08 5.34
C ASP A 301 -14.29 -12.77 4.03
N GLU A 302 -14.57 -12.03 2.96
CA GLU A 302 -14.83 -12.62 1.63
C GLU A 302 -13.66 -13.50 1.17
N LEU A 303 -12.42 -12.99 1.25
CA LEU A 303 -11.22 -13.77 0.94
C LEU A 303 -11.05 -15.00 1.85
N LEU A 304 -11.39 -14.86 3.13
CA LEU A 304 -11.30 -15.94 4.12
C LEU A 304 -12.32 -17.04 3.84
N GLN A 305 -13.56 -16.70 3.48
CA GLN A 305 -14.57 -17.66 3.07
C GLN A 305 -14.14 -18.40 1.81
N GLU A 306 -13.59 -17.70 0.81
CA GLU A 306 -13.02 -18.32 -0.38
C GLU A 306 -11.90 -19.31 -0.01
N ALA A 307 -10.93 -18.89 0.81
CA ALA A 307 -9.83 -19.74 1.27
C ALA A 307 -10.32 -21.01 1.99
N ARG A 308 -11.34 -20.88 2.85
CA ARG A 308 -11.96 -22.01 3.57
C ARG A 308 -12.69 -22.95 2.62
N MET A 309 -13.41 -22.42 1.63
CA MET A 309 -14.07 -23.23 0.60
C MET A 309 -13.07 -23.98 -0.27
N PHE A 310 -11.97 -23.35 -0.66
CA PHE A 310 -10.87 -24.03 -1.37
C PHE A 310 -10.26 -25.14 -0.52
N ARG A 311 -10.01 -24.91 0.77
CA ARG A 311 -9.53 -25.94 1.69
C ARG A 311 -10.49 -27.13 1.80
N LEU A 312 -11.79 -26.88 1.93
CA LEU A 312 -12.79 -27.95 1.98
C LEU A 312 -12.74 -28.80 0.70
N ARG A 313 -12.70 -28.16 -0.47
CA ARG A 313 -12.56 -28.85 -1.76
C ARG A 313 -11.24 -29.64 -1.86
N TRP A 314 -10.14 -29.07 -1.39
CA TRP A 314 -8.83 -29.72 -1.34
C TRP A 314 -8.86 -31.02 -0.52
N VAL A 315 -9.45 -30.95 0.69
CA VAL A 315 -9.60 -32.10 1.59
C VAL A 315 -10.51 -33.17 0.97
N LEU A 316 -11.66 -32.77 0.41
CA LEU A 316 -12.60 -33.69 -0.23
C LEU A 316 -12.02 -34.39 -1.46
N ALA A 317 -11.10 -33.72 -2.18
CA ALA A 317 -10.40 -34.29 -3.32
C ALA A 317 -9.16 -35.12 -2.94
N GLY A 318 -8.93 -35.39 -1.65
CA GLY A 318 -7.77 -36.16 -1.18
C GLY A 318 -6.42 -35.49 -1.49
N GLY A 319 -6.39 -34.16 -1.54
CA GLY A 319 -5.19 -33.40 -1.91
C GLY A 319 -4.91 -33.31 -3.42
N ALA A 320 -5.81 -33.83 -4.26
CA ALA A 320 -5.72 -33.71 -5.71
C ALA A 320 -6.73 -32.66 -6.22
N VAL A 321 -6.37 -31.37 -6.23
CA VAL A 321 -7.22 -30.38 -6.92
C VAL A 321 -6.99 -30.49 -8.43
N ALA A 322 -8.05 -30.81 -9.16
CA ALA A 322 -8.06 -30.82 -10.62
C ALA A 322 -7.67 -29.45 -11.18
N PRO A 323 -6.83 -29.40 -12.22
CA PRO A 323 -6.48 -28.13 -12.87
C PRO A 323 -7.73 -27.56 -13.55
N GLY A 324 -8.15 -26.34 -13.19
CA GLY A 324 -8.99 -25.54 -14.09
C GLY A 324 -10.30 -24.93 -13.57
N ALA A 325 -10.74 -25.12 -12.32
CA ALA A 325 -11.97 -24.48 -11.85
C ALA A 325 -11.67 -23.16 -11.10
N SER A 326 -11.64 -22.04 -11.84
CA SER A 326 -11.53 -20.64 -11.37
C SER A 326 -10.12 -20.02 -11.25
N GLU A 327 -9.16 -20.43 -12.07
CA GLU A 327 -7.81 -19.80 -12.12
C GLU A 327 -7.71 -18.63 -13.13
N ALA A 328 -8.79 -18.28 -13.82
CA ALA A 328 -8.79 -17.26 -14.87
C ALA A 328 -9.96 -16.28 -14.72
N SER A 329 -9.98 -15.49 -13.65
CA SER A 329 -10.60 -14.15 -13.65
C SER A 329 -10.57 -13.54 -12.25
N ARG A 330 -9.50 -12.81 -11.95
CA ARG A 330 -9.58 -11.40 -11.55
C ARG A 330 -8.15 -10.81 -11.52
N PRO A 331 -7.97 -9.58 -12.02
CA PRO A 331 -6.68 -8.91 -12.08
C PRO A 331 -6.08 -8.62 -10.71
#